data_AF-A0A0A2CRE4-F1
#
_entry.id   AF-A0A0A2CRE4-F1
#
_cell.length_a   1.000
_cell.length_b   1.000
_cell.length_c   1.000
_cell.angle_alpha   90.00
_cell.angle_beta   90.00
_cell.angle_gamma   90.00
#
_symmetry.space_group_name_H-M   'P 1'
#
loop_
_entity.id
_entity.type
_entity.pdbx_description
1 polymer ?
#
loop_
_entity_poly.entity_id
_entity_poly.type
_entity_poly.pdbx_seq_one_letter_code
_entity_poly.pdbx_strand_id
1 'polypeptide(L)' 'MRRRAFRNHLLDHKSPKLKRHLATKAVVDERDAENVRLMLPYA' A
#
# COMPACT_ATOMS: atom_id res chain seq x y z
N MET A 1 -1.26 -7.35 5.27
CA MET A 1 -1.68 -5.92 5.13
C MET A 1 -0.48 -5.07 4.70
N ARG A 2 -0.66 -4.12 3.78
CA ARG A 2 0.41 -3.23 3.27
C ARG A 2 0.01 -1.76 3.27
N ARG A 3 0.98 -0.86 3.14
CA ARG A 3 0.73 0.57 2.88
C ARG A 3 0.37 0.80 1.41
N ARG A 4 -0.45 1.81 1.12
CA ARG A 4 -0.65 2.30 -0.24
C ARG A 4 0.56 3.15 -0.67
N ALA A 5 0.91 3.09 -1.95
CA ALA A 5 2.04 3.84 -2.52
C ALA A 5 1.68 5.32 -2.79
N PHE A 6 2.64 6.10 -3.29
CA PHE A 6 2.45 7.47 -3.80
C PHE A 6 2.05 8.54 -2.78
N ARG A 7 2.34 8.36 -1.48
CA ARG A 7 2.07 9.36 -0.42
C ARG A 7 3.32 9.94 0.25
N ASN A 8 4.47 9.96 -0.44
CA ASN A 8 5.73 10.45 0.14
C ASN A 8 6.13 11.85 -0.35
N HIS A 9 5.92 12.17 -1.63
CA HIS A 9 6.24 13.47 -2.24
C HIS A 9 5.23 13.78 -3.36
N LEU A 10 5.31 15.00 -3.93
CA LEU A 10 4.40 15.51 -4.96
C LEU A 10 2.93 15.38 -4.52
N LEU A 11 2.63 15.93 -3.35
CA LEU A 11 1.28 15.89 -2.75
C LEU A 11 0.43 17.10 -3.13
N ASP A 12 1.07 18.16 -3.64
CA ASP A 12 0.41 19.44 -3.92
C ASP A 12 -0.61 19.30 -5.05
N HIS A 13 -0.31 18.48 -6.06
CA HIS A 13 -1.23 18.17 -7.16
C HIS A 13 -2.25 17.06 -6.84
N LYS A 14 -2.23 16.52 -5.61
CA LYS A 14 -3.15 15.44 -5.20
C LYS A 14 -4.29 16.02 -4.39
N SER A 15 -5.52 15.70 -4.79
CA SER A 15 -6.72 16.12 -4.06
C SER A 15 -6.72 15.60 -2.61
N PRO A 16 -7.33 16.31 -1.65
CA PRO A 16 -7.46 15.84 -0.27
C PRO A 16 -8.09 14.44 -0.16
N LYS A 17 -9.08 14.14 -1.02
CA LYS A 17 -9.73 12.82 -1.12
C LYS A 17 -8.71 11.73 -1.47
N LEU A 18 -7.87 11.97 -2.48
CA LEU A 18 -6.82 11.03 -2.88
C LEU A 18 -5.78 10.86 -1.75
N LYS A 19 -5.32 11.97 -1.15
CA LYS A 19 -4.36 11.93 -0.03
C LYS A 19 -4.88 11.12 1.16
N ARG A 20 -6.17 11.25 1.50
CA ARG A 20 -6.83 10.46 2.55
C ARG A 20 -6.92 8.98 2.18
N HIS A 21 -7.27 8.67 0.94
CA HIS A 21 -7.31 7.29 0.48
C HIS A 21 -5.93 6.62 0.58
N LEU A 22 -4.88 7.26 0.07
CA LEU A 22 -3.50 6.77 0.12
C LEU A 22 -2.93 6.69 1.54
N ALA A 23 -3.58 7.30 2.54
CA ALA A 23 -3.20 7.22 3.94
C ALA A 23 -3.49 5.85 4.59
N THR A 24 -4.43 5.11 4.02
CA THR A 24 -4.95 3.87 4.59
C THR A 24 -4.11 2.65 4.21
N LYS A 25 -4.27 1.55 4.96
CA LYS A 25 -3.71 0.25 4.60
C LYS A 25 -4.57 -0.43 3.52
N ALA A 26 -3.96 -1.34 2.78
CA ALA A 26 -4.61 -2.19 1.78
C ALA A 26 -4.22 -3.65 2.02
N VAL A 27 -5.08 -4.56 1.55
CA VAL A 27 -4.75 -5.99 1.46
C VAL A 27 -3.74 -6.19 0.32
N VAL A 28 -2.90 -7.21 0.44
CA VAL A 28 -1.96 -7.60 -0.62
C VAL A 28 -2.78 -8.23 -1.75
N ASP A 29 -2.39 -8.00 -3.00
CA ASP A 29 -3.05 -8.62 -4.15
C ASP A 29 -2.80 -10.14 -4.14
N GLU A 30 -3.78 -10.93 -4.56
CA GLU A 30 -3.68 -12.39 -4.53
C GLU A 30 -2.50 -12.91 -5.34
N ARG A 31 -2.15 -12.22 -6.44
CA ARG A 31 -1.01 -12.57 -7.30
C ARG A 31 0.34 -12.47 -6.59
N ASP A 32 0.44 -11.59 -5.59
CA ASP A 32 1.69 -11.35 -4.85
C ASP A 32 1.74 -12.11 -3.51
N ALA A 33 0.63 -12.74 -3.10
CA ALA A 33 0.49 -13.31 -1.77
C ALA A 33 1.49 -14.45 -1.51
N GLU A 34 1.73 -15.32 -2.49
CA GLU A 34 2.69 -16.42 -2.38
C GLU A 34 4.11 -15.91 -2.14
N ASN A 35 4.56 -14.95 -2.94
CA ASN A 35 5.88 -14.34 -2.80
C ASN A 35 6.07 -13.71 -1.42
N VAL A 36 5.05 -13.01 -0.91
CA VAL A 36 5.10 -12.42 0.44
C VAL A 36 5.18 -13.50 1.52
N ARG A 37 4.46 -14.61 1.38
CA ARG A 37 4.50 -15.74 2.32
C ARG A 37 5.87 -16.42 2.34
N LEU A 38 6.50 -16.57 1.18
CA LEU A 38 7.86 -17.12 1.08
C LEU A 38 8.90 -16.20 1.73
N MET A 39 8.72 -14.88 1.64
CA MET A 39 9.62 -13.91 2.28
C MET A 39 9.45 -13.81 3.80
N LEU A 40 8.27 -14.13 4.32
CA LEU A 40 7.91 -13.97 5.73
C LEU A 40 7.34 -15.29 6.30
N PRO A 41 8.18 -16.32 6.50
CA PRO A 41 7.71 -17.68 6.80
C PRO A 41 7.03 -17.84 8.17
N TYR A 42 7.21 -16.89 9.09
CA TYR A 42 6.67 -16.93 10.45
C TYR A 42 5.73 -15.76 10.77
N ALA A 43 5.31 -15.01 9.75
CA ALA A 43 4.47 -13.82 9.92
C ALA A 43 2.99 -14.14 10.06
#